data_AF-A0A2I2GRM8-F1
#
_entry.id   AF-A0A2I2GRM8-F1
#
_cell.length_a   1.000
_cell.length_b   1.000
_cell.length_c   1.000
_cell.angle_alpha   90.00
_cell.angle_beta   90.00
_cell.angle_gamma   90.00
#
_symmetry.space_group_name_H-M   'P 1'
#
loop_
_entity.id
_entity.type
_entity.pdbx_description
1 polymer ?
#
loop_
_entity_poly.entity_id
_entity_poly.type
_entity_poly.pdbx_seq_one_letter_code
_entity_poly.pdbx_strand_id
1 'polypeptide(L)'
;MIGTATTPSWLERLEDQVNVDVDWMDPVFIQSLPITPHDMTSNQIHVHAQLGNPINKELIAEVAREYKGRGWLAIYTRVAVLLCKKSIDYISGRVLLQVSPSEAYNGEKVLEHARLYAQEFKSVGIFKDRFCIKIPSTGPALSVCPFLQAEGIQTLRTACFSLAQAIAASQAGCLFISPYFNEIRANLDLSLWPNVEDPASQHPFSARLVQMLETYRRLHKETGKKQPLIKNANFINAKEALAQGEIGVDSATISKEVLEELLKLPYNGTWQPDEGGVPKPQYPGHQNTVATPKRLQHLASIDPLVAS
;
A
#
# COMPACT_ATOMS: atom_id res chain seq x y z
N MET A 1 2.86 -0.54 43.05
CA MET A 1 2.73 0.40 41.92
C MET A 1 1.75 -0.21 40.95
N ILE A 2 0.49 0.24 40.98
CA ILE A 2 -0.51 -0.15 39.98
C ILE A 2 -0.13 0.66 38.73
N GLY A 3 0.48 0.00 37.74
CA GLY A 3 0.81 0.64 36.48
C GLY A 3 -0.49 1.16 35.86
N THR A 4 -0.57 2.46 35.62
CA THR A 4 -1.66 3.05 34.84
C THR A 4 -1.57 2.43 33.44
N ALA A 5 -2.47 1.51 33.11
CA ALA A 5 -2.59 1.00 31.76
C ALA A 5 -2.95 2.19 30.86
N THR A 6 -2.00 2.62 30.02
CA THR A 6 -2.24 3.65 29.01
C THR A 6 -3.23 3.09 27.99
N THR A 7 -4.34 3.78 27.78
CA THR A 7 -5.33 3.41 26.76
C THR A 7 -4.64 3.38 25.40
N PRO A 8 -4.68 2.25 24.65
CA PRO A 8 -4.06 2.18 23.34
C PRO A 8 -4.71 3.18 22.37
N SER A 9 -3.93 3.69 21.43
CA SER A 9 -4.43 4.51 20.33
C SER A 9 -5.17 3.67 19.29
N TRP A 10 -5.90 4.32 18.39
CA TRP A 10 -6.49 3.65 17.23
C TRP A 10 -5.42 3.05 16.31
N LEU A 11 -4.22 3.65 16.27
CA LEU A 11 -3.10 3.10 15.50
C LEU A 11 -2.67 1.73 16.04
N GLU A 12 -2.44 1.64 17.34
CA GLU A 12 -2.05 0.38 17.99
C GLU A 12 -3.13 -0.68 17.81
N ARG A 13 -4.41 -0.29 17.95
CA ARG A 13 -5.52 -1.21 17.68
C ARG A 13 -5.56 -1.68 16.23
N LEU A 14 -5.34 -0.80 15.26
CA LEU A 14 -5.33 -1.18 13.85
C LEU A 14 -4.17 -2.15 13.56
N GLU A 15 -3.00 -1.91 14.14
CA GLU A 15 -1.84 -2.80 14.03
C GLU A 15 -2.13 -4.18 14.65
N ASP A 16 -3.01 -4.31 15.64
CA ASP A 16 -3.43 -5.64 16.14
C ASP A 16 -4.31 -6.41 15.16
N GLN A 17 -4.89 -5.75 14.14
CA GLN A 17 -5.85 -6.33 13.21
C GLN A 17 -5.27 -6.53 11.79
N VAL A 18 -4.45 -5.59 11.31
CA VAL A 18 -3.79 -5.63 10.00
C VAL A 18 -2.33 -5.26 10.14
N ASN A 19 -1.54 -5.54 9.11
CA ASN A 19 -0.22 -4.95 9.03
C ASN A 19 -0.34 -3.47 8.63
N VAL A 20 0.12 -2.56 9.48
CA VAL A 20 0.18 -1.14 9.16
C VAL A 20 1.47 -0.85 8.39
N ASP A 21 1.31 -0.27 7.20
CA ASP A 21 2.38 0.29 6.39
C ASP A 21 2.32 1.83 6.44
N VAL A 22 3.47 2.45 6.20
CA VAL A 22 3.59 3.91 6.16
C VAL A 22 3.72 4.41 4.72
N ASP A 23 2.81 5.27 4.27
CA ASP A 23 2.86 5.93 2.96
C ASP A 23 3.53 7.30 3.09
N TRP A 24 4.77 7.31 3.57
CA TRP A 24 5.58 8.51 3.76
C TRP A 24 7.07 8.19 3.78
N MET A 25 7.91 9.09 3.25
CA MET A 25 9.34 8.86 3.04
C MET A 25 10.25 9.63 4.01
N ASP A 26 9.79 9.93 5.22
CA ASP A 26 10.59 10.60 6.26
C ASP A 26 10.99 9.62 7.38
N PRO A 27 12.27 9.27 7.52
CA PRO A 27 12.73 8.34 8.54
C PRO A 27 12.51 8.85 9.97
N VAL A 28 12.49 10.17 10.21
CA VAL A 28 12.27 10.73 11.55
C VAL A 28 10.82 10.49 11.98
N PHE A 29 9.88 10.69 11.04
CA PHE A 29 8.48 10.39 11.30
C PHE A 29 8.26 8.90 11.55
N ILE A 30 8.83 8.02 10.72
CA ILE A 30 8.67 6.56 10.87
C ILE A 30 9.17 6.09 12.25
N GLN A 31 10.33 6.60 12.71
CA GLN A 31 10.87 6.29 14.03
C GLN A 31 10.03 6.82 15.19
N SER A 32 9.23 7.87 14.96
CA SER A 32 8.38 8.46 16.00
C SER A 32 7.11 7.66 16.29
N LEU A 33 6.77 6.69 15.43
CA LEU A 33 5.58 5.87 15.60
C LEU A 33 5.75 4.89 16.79
N PRO A 34 4.68 4.60 17.55
CA PRO A 34 4.70 3.63 18.65
C PRO A 34 4.72 2.18 18.16
N ILE A 35 4.61 1.97 16.85
CA ILE A 35 4.68 0.68 16.17
C ILE A 35 5.87 0.68 15.20
N THR A 36 6.35 -0.50 14.83
CA THR A 36 7.25 -0.65 13.67
C THR A 36 6.41 -0.95 12.44
N PRO A 37 6.29 -0.02 11.46
CA PRO A 37 5.53 -0.30 10.25
C PRO A 37 6.12 -1.49 9.49
N HIS A 38 5.25 -2.22 8.78
CA HIS A 38 5.67 -3.37 8.00
C HIS A 38 6.38 -2.92 6.74
N ASP A 39 5.67 -2.26 5.84
CA ASP A 39 6.27 -1.70 4.64
C ASP A 39 6.27 -0.16 4.68
N MET A 40 7.13 0.44 3.86
CA MET A 40 7.07 1.86 3.51
C MET A 40 6.68 1.96 2.03
N THR A 41 5.49 2.48 1.73
CA THR A 41 5.13 2.78 0.35
C THR A 41 5.47 4.21 -0.02
N SER A 42 5.74 4.42 -1.30
CA SER A 42 5.80 5.74 -1.87
C SER A 42 5.17 5.78 -3.25
N ASN A 43 5.11 6.97 -3.82
CA ASN A 43 4.73 7.24 -5.19
C ASN A 43 5.40 8.56 -5.60
N GLN A 44 5.07 9.06 -6.79
CA GLN A 44 5.67 10.28 -7.33
C GLN A 44 5.41 11.52 -6.48
N ILE A 45 4.25 11.62 -5.82
CA ILE A 45 3.91 12.73 -4.92
C ILE A 45 4.85 12.73 -3.72
N HIS A 46 5.06 11.57 -3.08
CA HIS A 46 5.93 11.45 -1.92
C HIS A 46 7.40 11.71 -2.25
N VAL A 47 7.90 11.17 -3.36
CA VAL A 47 9.26 11.47 -3.81
C VAL A 47 9.39 12.96 -4.17
N HIS A 48 8.37 13.55 -4.81
CA HIS A 48 8.36 14.98 -5.14
C HIS A 48 8.39 15.86 -3.87
N ALA A 49 7.60 15.53 -2.85
CA ALA A 49 7.65 16.21 -1.57
C ALA A 49 9.06 16.16 -0.94
N GLN A 50 9.74 15.01 -1.01
CA GLN A 50 11.10 14.86 -0.52
C GLN A 50 12.14 15.59 -1.38
N LEU A 51 11.93 15.71 -2.69
CA LEU A 51 12.76 16.53 -3.58
C LEU A 51 12.66 18.03 -3.25
N GLY A 52 11.49 18.48 -2.82
CA GLY A 52 11.26 19.85 -2.35
C GLY A 52 11.74 20.13 -0.93
N ASN A 53 12.05 19.09 -0.14
CA ASN A 53 12.43 19.23 1.25
C ASN A 53 13.90 19.70 1.40
N PRO A 54 14.16 20.84 2.07
CA PRO A 54 15.53 21.36 2.24
C PRO A 54 16.52 20.39 2.88
N ILE A 55 16.06 19.45 3.72
CA ILE A 55 16.93 18.46 4.38
C ILE A 55 17.62 17.52 3.37
N ASN A 56 17.03 17.34 2.19
CA ASN A 56 17.57 16.47 1.15
C ASN A 56 18.39 17.24 0.10
N LYS A 57 18.57 18.56 0.25
CA LYS A 57 19.22 19.41 -0.75
C LYS A 57 20.61 18.91 -1.14
N GLU A 58 21.45 18.55 -0.16
CA GLU A 58 22.81 18.09 -0.45
C GLU A 58 22.79 16.73 -1.16
N LEU A 59 21.99 15.77 -0.66
CA LEU A 59 21.83 14.46 -1.31
C LEU A 59 21.42 14.59 -2.78
N ILE A 60 20.47 15.48 -3.08
CA ILE A 60 20.01 15.72 -4.46
C ILE A 60 21.14 16.34 -5.31
N ALA A 61 21.87 17.30 -4.75
CA ALA A 61 22.99 17.94 -5.45
C ALA A 61 24.14 16.96 -5.73
N GLU A 62 24.46 16.09 -4.78
CA GLU A 62 25.44 15.01 -4.93
C GLU A 62 25.05 14.05 -6.04
N VAL A 63 23.82 13.54 -6.02
CA VAL A 63 23.32 12.64 -7.06
C VAL A 63 23.33 13.32 -8.42
N ALA A 64 22.91 14.58 -8.51
CA ALA A 64 22.91 15.33 -9.78
C ALA A 64 24.34 15.50 -10.35
N ARG A 65 25.35 15.67 -9.49
CA ARG A 65 26.76 15.70 -9.90
C ARG A 65 27.25 14.33 -10.35
N GLU A 66 26.96 13.28 -9.58
CA GLU A 66 27.37 11.90 -9.87
C GLU A 66 26.73 11.37 -11.17
N TYR A 67 25.46 11.68 -11.41
CA TYR A 67 24.67 11.19 -12.55
C TYR A 67 24.60 12.21 -13.69
N LYS A 68 25.50 13.19 -13.73
CA LYS A 68 25.55 14.22 -14.77
C LYS A 68 25.56 13.57 -16.16
N GLY A 69 24.64 14.01 -17.02
CA GLY A 69 24.50 13.51 -18.40
C GLY A 69 23.70 12.21 -18.56
N ARG A 70 23.25 11.56 -17.47
CA ARG A 70 22.44 10.33 -17.54
C ARG A 70 20.92 10.59 -17.68
N GLY A 71 20.51 11.85 -17.65
CA GLY A 71 19.12 12.27 -17.78
C GLY A 71 18.34 12.27 -16.46
N TRP A 72 17.17 12.93 -16.48
CA TRP A 72 16.35 13.15 -15.28
C TRP A 72 15.88 11.85 -14.63
N LEU A 73 15.44 10.86 -15.42
CA LEU A 73 14.91 9.61 -14.88
C LEU A 73 15.95 8.86 -14.03
N ALA A 74 17.21 8.83 -14.47
CA ALA A 74 18.28 8.18 -13.73
C ALA A 74 18.57 8.90 -12.40
N ILE A 75 18.63 10.24 -12.42
CA ILE A 75 18.80 11.08 -11.22
C ILE A 75 17.64 10.85 -10.24
N TYR A 76 16.39 10.93 -10.74
CA TYR A 76 15.19 10.72 -9.94
C TYR A 76 15.18 9.33 -9.29
N THR A 77 15.49 8.29 -10.07
CA THR A 77 15.56 6.90 -9.58
C THR A 77 16.58 6.76 -8.46
N ARG A 78 17.79 7.30 -8.66
CA ARG A 78 18.86 7.28 -7.66
C ARG A 78 18.44 7.97 -6.36
N VAL A 79 17.85 9.17 -6.46
CA VAL A 79 17.37 9.90 -5.28
C VAL A 79 16.28 9.10 -4.55
N ALA A 80 15.29 8.57 -5.27
CA ALA A 80 14.20 7.81 -4.67
C ALA A 80 14.71 6.56 -3.90
N VAL A 81 15.69 5.85 -4.46
CA VAL A 81 16.33 4.70 -3.79
C VAL A 81 17.12 5.12 -2.57
N LEU A 82 17.86 6.22 -2.61
CA LEU A 82 18.58 6.73 -1.43
C LEU A 82 17.64 7.19 -0.32
N LEU A 83 16.48 7.76 -0.66
CA LEU A 83 15.44 8.08 0.31
C LEU A 83 14.90 6.78 0.96
N CYS A 84 14.62 5.74 0.17
CA CYS A 84 14.27 4.43 0.72
C CYS A 84 15.36 3.86 1.63
N LYS A 85 16.64 4.02 1.26
CA LYS A 85 17.77 3.56 2.07
C LYS A 85 17.83 4.24 3.44
N LYS A 86 17.36 5.48 3.57
CA LYS A 86 17.25 6.16 4.88
C LYS A 86 16.17 5.54 5.78
N SER A 87 15.15 4.90 5.21
CA SER A 87 13.98 4.42 5.95
C SER A 87 13.92 2.91 6.16
N ILE A 88 14.64 2.12 5.34
CA ILE A 88 14.54 0.65 5.30
C ILE A 88 14.84 -0.05 6.65
N ASP A 89 15.63 0.58 7.51
CA ASP A 89 16.01 0.03 8.81
C ASP A 89 14.96 0.30 9.91
N TYR A 90 13.95 1.13 9.63
CA TYR A 90 12.85 1.47 10.55
C TYR A 90 11.52 0.77 10.22
N ILE A 91 11.56 -0.17 9.28
CA ILE A 91 10.43 -1.00 8.89
C ILE A 91 10.84 -2.47 8.92
N SER A 92 9.88 -3.37 9.15
CA SER A 92 10.17 -4.81 9.23
C SER A 92 10.22 -5.51 7.87
N GLY A 93 9.60 -4.91 6.86
CA GLY A 93 9.37 -5.45 5.53
C GLY A 93 10.09 -4.66 4.43
N ARG A 94 9.33 -4.14 3.47
CA ARG A 94 9.81 -3.65 2.17
C ARG A 94 9.60 -2.16 1.99
N VAL A 95 10.52 -1.55 1.24
CA VAL A 95 10.27 -0.26 0.61
C VAL A 95 9.61 -0.45 -0.76
N LEU A 96 8.66 0.41 -1.11
CA LEU A 96 7.96 0.33 -2.39
C LEU A 96 8.05 1.62 -3.17
N LEU A 97 8.64 1.56 -4.38
CA LEU A 97 8.75 2.67 -5.32
C LEU A 97 7.88 2.43 -6.54
N GLN A 98 7.32 3.49 -7.10
CA GLN A 98 6.49 3.43 -8.30
C GLN A 98 7.28 3.80 -9.55
N VAL A 99 7.13 3.02 -10.62
CA VAL A 99 7.60 3.42 -11.95
C VAL A 99 6.86 4.66 -12.43
N SER A 100 7.46 5.40 -13.36
CA SER A 100 6.88 6.63 -13.92
C SER A 100 5.46 6.38 -14.47
N PRO A 101 4.43 7.11 -14.01
CA PRO A 101 3.07 6.93 -14.50
C PRO A 101 2.90 7.46 -15.92
N SER A 102 3.77 8.38 -16.38
CA SER A 102 3.75 8.91 -17.75
C SER A 102 3.96 7.82 -18.80
N GLU A 103 4.64 6.73 -18.42
CA GLU A 103 4.93 5.58 -19.28
C GLU A 103 4.00 4.39 -18.99
N ALA A 104 2.90 4.59 -18.23
CA ALA A 104 2.03 3.49 -17.82
C ALA A 104 1.45 2.67 -18.99
N TYR A 105 1.38 3.23 -20.20
CA TYR A 105 0.91 2.52 -21.39
C TYR A 105 2.03 2.02 -22.31
N ASN A 106 3.30 2.16 -21.90
CA ASN A 106 4.46 1.66 -22.61
C ASN A 106 5.16 0.56 -21.78
N GLY A 107 4.89 -0.69 -22.11
CA GLY A 107 5.40 -1.85 -21.36
C GLY A 107 6.94 -1.90 -21.32
N GLU A 108 7.62 -1.59 -22.43
CA GLU A 108 9.09 -1.57 -22.47
C GLU A 108 9.68 -0.54 -21.51
N LYS A 109 9.12 0.69 -21.52
CA LYS A 109 9.57 1.75 -20.61
C LYS A 109 9.28 1.45 -19.14
N VAL A 110 8.16 0.80 -18.85
CA VAL A 110 7.85 0.29 -17.51
C VAL A 110 8.87 -0.74 -17.06
N LEU A 111 9.18 -1.72 -17.92
CA LEU A 111 10.15 -2.78 -17.64
C LEU A 111 11.57 -2.23 -17.43
N GLU A 112 12.00 -1.31 -18.31
CA GLU A 112 13.29 -0.62 -18.20
C GLU A 112 13.42 0.11 -16.85
N HIS A 113 12.41 0.88 -16.46
CA HIS A 113 12.45 1.63 -15.21
C HIS A 113 12.39 0.71 -13.98
N ALA A 114 11.59 -0.36 -14.00
CA ALA A 114 11.57 -1.33 -12.90
C ALA A 114 12.94 -2.02 -12.72
N ARG A 115 13.62 -2.38 -13.81
CA ARG A 115 14.99 -2.93 -13.78
C ARG A 115 16.01 -1.89 -13.30
N LEU A 116 15.86 -0.63 -13.69
CA LEU A 116 16.70 0.47 -13.22
C LEU A 116 16.58 0.63 -11.69
N TYR A 117 15.37 0.60 -11.12
CA TYR A 117 15.20 0.57 -9.67
C TYR A 117 15.90 -0.61 -9.02
N ALA A 118 15.75 -1.82 -9.56
CA ALA A 118 16.39 -3.01 -9.01
C ALA A 118 17.92 -2.90 -9.01
N GLN A 119 18.51 -2.29 -10.05
CA GLN A 119 19.94 -2.01 -10.12
C GLN A 119 20.37 -1.00 -9.05
N GLU A 120 19.63 0.10 -8.91
CA GLU A 120 19.92 1.12 -7.91
C GLU A 120 19.79 0.58 -6.48
N PHE A 121 18.74 -0.20 -6.18
CA PHE A 121 18.58 -0.85 -4.88
C PHE A 121 19.75 -1.77 -4.55
N LYS A 122 20.18 -2.60 -5.52
CA LYS A 122 21.35 -3.47 -5.36
C LYS A 122 22.61 -2.65 -5.03
N SER A 123 22.81 -1.49 -5.66
CA SER A 123 23.99 -0.64 -5.44
C SER A 123 24.10 -0.10 -4.01
N VAL A 124 22.97 0.01 -3.29
CA VAL A 124 22.91 0.50 -1.89
C VAL A 124 22.70 -0.63 -0.88
N GLY A 125 22.86 -1.89 -1.30
CA GLY A 125 22.74 -3.07 -0.45
C GLY A 125 21.30 -3.46 -0.08
N ILE A 126 20.29 -3.03 -0.84
CA ILE A 126 18.89 -3.46 -0.66
C ILE A 126 18.59 -4.54 -1.70
N PHE A 127 18.27 -5.74 -1.22
CA PHE A 127 18.03 -6.92 -2.06
C PHE A 127 16.54 -7.14 -2.37
N LYS A 128 16.26 -8.03 -3.33
CA LYS A 128 14.93 -8.24 -3.95
C LYS A 128 13.82 -8.65 -2.98
N ASP A 129 14.18 -9.16 -1.81
CA ASP A 129 13.27 -9.49 -0.73
C ASP A 129 12.86 -8.27 0.14
N ARG A 130 13.62 -7.17 0.07
CA ARG A 130 13.43 -5.93 0.84
C ARG A 130 12.88 -4.75 0.03
N PHE A 131 12.56 -4.94 -1.25
CA PHE A 131 11.82 -3.95 -2.04
C PHE A 131 10.72 -4.59 -2.90
N CYS A 132 9.77 -3.77 -3.33
CA CYS A 132 8.75 -4.15 -4.31
C CYS A 132 8.44 -2.96 -5.23
N ILE A 133 8.24 -3.22 -6.53
CA ILE A 133 8.04 -2.16 -7.52
C ILE A 133 6.55 -1.99 -7.83
N LYS A 134 6.02 -0.79 -7.62
CA LYS A 134 4.62 -0.44 -7.90
C LYS A 134 4.43 -0.17 -9.39
N ILE A 135 3.54 -0.93 -10.02
CA ILE A 135 3.20 -0.91 -11.45
C ILE A 135 1.76 -0.37 -11.63
N PRO A 136 1.53 0.72 -12.39
CA PRO A 136 0.21 1.34 -12.59
C PRO A 136 -0.83 0.46 -13.27
N SER A 137 -2.12 0.60 -12.90
CA SER A 137 -3.22 -0.32 -13.28
C SER A 137 -3.69 -0.43 -14.76
N THR A 138 -2.77 -0.34 -15.73
CA THR A 138 -3.00 -0.51 -17.19
C THR A 138 -2.59 -1.89 -17.76
N GLY A 139 -3.20 -2.30 -18.88
CA GLY A 139 -2.85 -3.56 -19.57
C GLY A 139 -1.36 -3.69 -19.94
N PRO A 140 -0.77 -2.73 -20.68
CA PRO A 140 0.63 -2.78 -21.08
C PRO A 140 1.64 -2.84 -19.91
N ALA A 141 1.32 -2.23 -18.76
CA ALA A 141 2.20 -2.31 -17.61
C ALA A 141 2.11 -3.67 -16.88
N LEU A 142 0.98 -4.39 -16.93
CA LEU A 142 0.88 -5.74 -16.35
C LEU A 142 1.59 -6.79 -17.17
N SER A 143 1.57 -6.65 -18.49
CA SER A 143 2.13 -7.68 -19.37
C SER A 143 3.62 -7.92 -19.10
N VAL A 144 4.30 -6.97 -18.45
CA VAL A 144 5.71 -7.09 -18.09
C VAL A 144 5.99 -7.63 -16.68
N CYS A 145 4.97 -7.71 -15.81
CA CYS A 145 5.14 -8.25 -14.45
C CYS A 145 5.65 -9.70 -14.42
N PRO A 146 5.23 -10.62 -15.31
CA PRO A 146 5.79 -11.98 -15.35
C PRO A 146 7.30 -12.02 -15.64
N PHE A 147 7.82 -11.12 -16.48
CA PHE A 147 9.27 -11.02 -16.72
C PHE A 147 10.01 -10.53 -15.47
N LEU A 148 9.49 -9.50 -14.80
CA LEU A 148 10.04 -9.01 -13.54
C LEU A 148 10.01 -10.10 -12.46
N GLN A 149 8.92 -10.86 -12.36
CA GLN A 149 8.80 -11.97 -11.42
C GLN A 149 9.82 -13.08 -11.71
N ALA A 150 10.04 -13.43 -12.99
CA ALA A 150 11.06 -14.39 -13.40
C ALA A 150 12.48 -13.91 -13.05
N GLU A 151 12.70 -12.60 -13.03
CA GLU A 151 13.92 -11.96 -12.54
C GLU A 151 13.98 -11.87 -11.00
N GLY A 152 12.95 -12.32 -10.29
CA GLY A 152 12.84 -12.24 -8.83
C GLY A 152 12.46 -10.86 -8.31
N ILE A 153 12.07 -9.92 -9.17
CA ILE A 153 11.60 -8.59 -8.80
C ILE A 153 10.10 -8.67 -8.49
N GLN A 154 9.75 -8.50 -7.22
CA GLN A 154 8.35 -8.51 -6.79
C GLN A 154 7.67 -7.20 -7.19
N THR A 155 6.42 -7.31 -7.64
CA THR A 155 5.61 -6.17 -8.08
C THR A 155 4.36 -5.99 -7.23
N LEU A 156 3.97 -4.72 -7.08
CA LEU A 156 2.69 -4.32 -6.50
C LEU A 156 1.85 -3.68 -7.60
N ARG A 157 0.56 -4.00 -7.65
CA ARG A 157 -0.37 -3.36 -8.58
C ARG A 157 -1.02 -2.12 -7.97
N THR A 158 -0.63 -0.93 -8.38
CA THR A 158 -1.14 0.34 -7.80
C THR A 158 -2.23 0.98 -8.66
N ALA A 159 -3.02 1.90 -8.08
CA ALA A 159 -4.19 2.51 -8.72
C ALA A 159 -5.24 1.47 -9.18
N CYS A 160 -5.48 0.46 -8.32
CA CYS A 160 -6.45 -0.60 -8.59
C CYS A 160 -7.85 -0.15 -8.15
N PHE A 161 -8.81 -0.13 -9.06
CA PHE A 161 -10.17 0.39 -8.80
C PHE A 161 -11.28 -0.63 -9.09
N SER A 162 -10.93 -1.79 -9.66
CA SER A 162 -11.93 -2.80 -10.05
C SER A 162 -11.46 -4.22 -9.77
N LEU A 163 -12.43 -5.12 -9.59
CA LEU A 163 -12.18 -6.54 -9.47
C LEU A 163 -11.43 -7.11 -10.70
N ALA A 164 -11.73 -6.61 -11.90
CA ALA A 164 -11.04 -7.01 -13.12
C ALA A 164 -9.53 -6.70 -13.06
N GLN A 165 -9.16 -5.53 -12.53
CA GLN A 165 -7.75 -5.18 -12.33
C GLN A 165 -7.07 -6.06 -11.27
N ALA A 166 -7.78 -6.43 -10.19
CA ALA A 166 -7.28 -7.36 -9.19
C ALA A 166 -7.03 -8.76 -9.78
N ILE A 167 -8.00 -9.31 -10.53
CA ILE A 167 -7.84 -10.59 -11.24
C ILE A 167 -6.66 -10.53 -12.20
N ALA A 168 -6.51 -9.45 -12.98
CA ALA A 168 -5.39 -9.29 -13.89
C ALA A 168 -4.03 -9.22 -13.14
N ALA A 169 -3.98 -8.62 -11.95
CA ALA A 169 -2.79 -8.62 -11.11
C ALA A 169 -2.42 -10.03 -10.60
N SER A 170 -3.43 -10.81 -10.23
CA SER A 170 -3.24 -12.23 -9.85
C SER A 170 -2.69 -13.05 -11.02
N GLN A 171 -3.26 -12.90 -12.21
CA GLN A 171 -2.78 -13.57 -13.44
C GLN A 171 -1.34 -13.17 -13.81
N ALA A 172 -0.97 -11.92 -13.53
CA ALA A 172 0.37 -11.40 -13.79
C ALA A 172 1.41 -11.75 -12.71
N GLY A 173 1.00 -12.45 -11.64
CA GLY A 173 1.89 -12.91 -10.58
C GLY A 173 2.38 -11.81 -9.64
N CYS A 174 1.64 -10.70 -9.50
CA CYS A 174 1.97 -9.64 -8.55
C CYS A 174 1.97 -10.17 -7.10
N LEU A 175 2.88 -9.65 -6.27
CA LEU A 175 2.93 -9.98 -4.85
C LEU A 175 1.81 -9.27 -4.07
N PHE A 176 1.56 -8.02 -4.44
CA PHE A 176 0.56 -7.17 -3.81
C PHE A 176 -0.35 -6.51 -4.84
N ILE A 177 -1.54 -6.11 -4.40
CA ILE A 177 -2.32 -5.05 -5.02
C ILE A 177 -2.52 -3.91 -4.02
N SER A 178 -2.63 -2.68 -4.52
CA SER A 178 -3.13 -1.53 -3.76
C SER A 178 -4.40 -1.02 -4.41
N PRO A 179 -5.56 -1.52 -3.95
CA PRO A 179 -6.81 -0.85 -4.18
C PRO A 179 -6.78 0.52 -3.52
N TYR A 180 -7.43 1.49 -4.16
CA TYR A 180 -7.51 2.85 -3.63
C TYR A 180 -8.92 3.03 -3.07
N PHE A 181 -9.02 3.18 -1.75
CA PHE A 181 -10.30 3.25 -1.05
C PHE A 181 -11.10 4.45 -1.54
N ASN A 182 -10.46 5.62 -1.61
CA ASN A 182 -10.99 6.79 -2.32
C ASN A 182 -10.37 6.93 -3.71
N GLU A 183 -11.02 7.65 -4.62
CA GLU A 183 -10.33 8.14 -5.81
C GLU A 183 -9.28 9.20 -5.44
N ILE A 184 -8.25 9.36 -6.27
CA ILE A 184 -7.16 10.32 -5.98
C ILE A 184 -7.70 11.74 -5.86
N ARG A 185 -8.69 12.11 -6.68
CA ARG A 185 -9.26 13.46 -6.73
C ARG A 185 -9.96 13.86 -5.42
N ALA A 186 -10.50 12.91 -4.66
CA ALA A 186 -11.14 13.19 -3.38
C ALA A 186 -10.17 13.80 -2.34
N ASN A 187 -8.86 13.61 -2.48
CA ASN A 187 -7.86 14.28 -1.65
C ASN A 187 -7.72 15.79 -1.92
N LEU A 188 -8.19 16.26 -3.09
CA LEU A 188 -8.14 17.67 -3.50
C LEU A 188 -9.52 18.33 -3.43
N ASP A 189 -10.57 17.52 -3.61
CA ASP A 189 -11.96 17.93 -3.70
C ASP A 189 -12.79 17.02 -2.80
N LEU A 190 -12.93 17.41 -1.53
CA LEU A 190 -13.65 16.62 -0.51
C LEU A 190 -15.15 16.48 -0.83
N SER A 191 -15.70 17.19 -1.83
CA SER A 191 -17.09 16.94 -2.28
C SER A 191 -17.27 15.57 -2.94
N LEU A 192 -16.17 14.95 -3.37
CA LEU A 192 -16.13 13.60 -3.94
C LEU A 192 -15.95 12.51 -2.87
N TRP A 193 -15.63 12.91 -1.63
CA TRP A 193 -15.43 11.98 -0.55
C TRP A 193 -16.78 11.51 0.01
N PRO A 194 -17.08 10.18 0.03
CA PRO A 194 -18.36 9.69 0.54
C PRO A 194 -18.64 10.05 2.00
N ASN A 195 -17.60 10.26 2.83
CA ASN A 195 -17.66 10.64 4.24
C ASN A 195 -18.79 9.95 5.04
N VAL A 196 -18.79 8.63 5.02
CA VAL A 196 -19.82 7.79 5.65
C VAL A 196 -19.52 7.54 7.13
N GLU A 197 -20.54 7.17 7.90
CA GLU A 197 -20.40 6.89 9.32
C GLU A 197 -19.64 5.57 9.58
N ASP A 198 -19.95 4.54 8.79
CA ASP A 198 -19.34 3.21 8.86
C ASP A 198 -18.64 2.89 7.53
N PRO A 199 -17.34 3.23 7.37
CA PRO A 199 -16.63 2.98 6.13
C PRO A 199 -16.55 1.49 5.76
N ALA A 200 -16.55 0.56 6.72
CA ALA A 200 -16.47 -0.87 6.42
C ALA A 200 -17.70 -1.35 5.63
N SER A 201 -18.89 -0.84 5.96
CA SER A 201 -20.15 -1.27 5.34
C SER A 201 -20.73 -0.28 4.32
N GLN A 202 -20.48 1.02 4.46
CA GLN A 202 -21.19 2.06 3.70
C GLN A 202 -20.31 2.69 2.61
N HIS A 203 -18.99 2.59 2.72
CA HIS A 203 -18.13 3.17 1.70
C HIS A 203 -18.30 2.39 0.38
N PRO A 204 -18.55 3.05 -0.77
CA PRO A 204 -18.87 2.36 -2.03
C PRO A 204 -17.78 1.38 -2.46
N PHE A 205 -16.52 1.71 -2.15
CA PHE A 205 -15.37 0.86 -2.46
C PHE A 205 -15.24 -0.39 -1.57
N SER A 206 -15.89 -0.44 -0.39
CA SER A 206 -15.87 -1.62 0.49
C SER A 206 -16.45 -2.85 -0.18
N ALA A 207 -17.48 -2.68 -1.03
CA ALA A 207 -17.98 -3.76 -1.87
C ALA A 207 -16.92 -4.33 -2.83
N ARG A 208 -16.07 -3.47 -3.42
CA ARG A 208 -15.00 -3.93 -4.30
C ARG A 208 -13.93 -4.70 -3.52
N LEU A 209 -13.55 -4.23 -2.33
CA LEU A 209 -12.59 -4.91 -1.47
C LEU A 209 -13.07 -6.30 -1.04
N VAL A 210 -14.31 -6.41 -0.56
CA VAL A 210 -14.90 -7.70 -0.20
C VAL A 210 -14.87 -8.65 -1.39
N GLN A 211 -15.32 -8.21 -2.57
CA GLN A 211 -15.29 -9.02 -3.79
C GLN A 211 -13.87 -9.46 -4.21
N MET A 212 -12.87 -8.59 -4.04
CA MET A 212 -11.46 -8.93 -4.29
C MET A 212 -10.99 -10.03 -3.33
N LEU A 213 -11.25 -9.87 -2.03
CA LEU A 213 -10.92 -10.85 -0.99
C LEU A 213 -11.60 -12.21 -1.25
N GLU A 214 -12.90 -12.20 -1.55
CA GLU A 214 -13.67 -13.42 -1.87
C GLU A 214 -13.12 -14.11 -3.12
N THR A 215 -12.81 -13.32 -4.15
CA THR A 215 -12.27 -13.83 -5.41
C THR A 215 -10.90 -14.44 -5.21
N TYR A 216 -9.99 -13.79 -4.47
CA TYR A 216 -8.68 -14.35 -4.16
C TYR A 216 -8.81 -15.61 -3.30
N ARG A 217 -9.66 -15.63 -2.28
CA ARG A 217 -9.97 -16.85 -1.51
C ARG A 217 -10.39 -18.00 -2.40
N ARG A 218 -11.35 -17.76 -3.29
CA ARG A 218 -11.86 -18.76 -4.22
C ARG A 218 -10.77 -19.23 -5.19
N LEU A 219 -10.04 -18.32 -5.83
CA LEU A 219 -8.96 -18.66 -6.75
C LEU A 219 -7.85 -19.46 -6.07
N HIS A 220 -7.47 -19.11 -4.83
CA HIS A 220 -6.51 -19.87 -4.06
C HIS A 220 -7.00 -21.30 -3.80
N LYS A 221 -8.26 -21.45 -3.35
CA LYS A 221 -8.88 -22.75 -3.08
C LYS A 221 -9.00 -23.62 -4.34
N GLU A 222 -9.39 -23.03 -5.47
CA GLU A 222 -9.62 -23.76 -6.73
C GLU A 222 -8.32 -24.13 -7.45
N THR A 223 -7.28 -23.30 -7.35
CA THR A 223 -6.04 -23.46 -8.15
C THR A 223 -4.81 -23.85 -7.34
N GLY A 224 -4.84 -23.71 -6.02
CA GLY A 224 -3.67 -23.84 -5.14
C GLY A 224 -2.61 -22.74 -5.31
N LYS A 225 -2.81 -21.79 -6.23
CA LYS A 225 -1.86 -20.70 -6.49
C LYS A 225 -1.98 -19.60 -5.45
N LYS A 226 -0.84 -19.06 -5.02
CA LYS A 226 -0.81 -17.85 -4.19
C LYS A 226 -1.48 -16.70 -4.94
N GLN A 227 -2.30 -15.95 -4.23
CA GLN A 227 -2.91 -14.73 -4.72
C GLN A 227 -2.14 -13.51 -4.20
N PRO A 228 -2.23 -12.36 -4.92
CA PRO A 228 -1.70 -11.11 -4.42
C PRO A 228 -2.34 -10.76 -3.08
N LEU A 229 -1.55 -10.17 -2.20
CA LEU A 229 -2.01 -9.65 -0.92
C LEU A 229 -2.56 -8.23 -1.14
N ILE A 230 -3.63 -7.89 -0.42
CA ILE A 230 -4.29 -6.59 -0.50
C ILE A 230 -3.63 -5.63 0.49
N LYS A 231 -2.85 -4.71 -0.04
CA LYS A 231 -2.30 -3.53 0.65
C LYS A 231 -3.17 -2.31 0.34
N ASN A 232 -4.31 -2.18 1.03
CA ASN A 232 -5.28 -1.12 0.73
C ASN A 232 -4.70 0.27 1.04
N ALA A 233 -5.08 1.27 0.24
CA ALA A 233 -4.45 2.59 0.23
C ALA A 233 -5.47 3.73 0.06
N ASN A 234 -4.99 4.97 0.19
CA ASN A 234 -5.73 6.21 -0.07
C ASN A 234 -6.94 6.43 0.85
N PHE A 235 -6.68 6.44 2.16
CA PHE A 235 -7.62 6.83 3.20
C PHE A 235 -7.59 8.35 3.41
N ILE A 236 -8.74 8.96 3.62
CA ILE A 236 -8.87 10.40 3.93
C ILE A 236 -8.85 10.65 5.44
N ASN A 237 -9.34 9.70 6.26
CA ASN A 237 -9.34 9.85 7.72
C ASN A 237 -9.07 8.53 8.47
N ALA A 238 -8.92 8.65 9.79
CA ALA A 238 -8.68 7.52 10.70
C ALA A 238 -9.78 6.46 10.70
N LYS A 239 -11.04 6.85 10.47
CA LYS A 239 -12.17 5.91 10.38
C LYS A 239 -11.98 4.95 9.21
N GLU A 240 -11.64 5.47 8.03
CA GLU A 240 -11.42 4.62 6.86
C GLU A 240 -10.25 3.67 7.04
N ALA A 241 -9.17 4.13 7.67
CA ALA A 241 -8.02 3.28 7.98
C ALA A 241 -8.38 2.20 9.00
N LEU A 242 -9.08 2.54 10.09
CA LEU A 242 -9.42 1.57 11.13
C LEU A 242 -10.44 0.53 10.63
N ALA A 243 -11.36 0.91 9.73
CA ALA A 243 -12.31 0.00 9.06
C ALA A 243 -11.64 -1.18 8.33
N GLN A 244 -10.37 -1.04 7.93
CA GLN A 244 -9.63 -2.08 7.23
C GLN A 244 -9.39 -3.33 8.08
N GLY A 245 -9.28 -3.18 9.40
CA GLY A 245 -9.18 -4.29 10.34
C GLY A 245 -10.38 -5.22 10.29
N GLU A 246 -11.57 -4.66 10.07
CA GLU A 246 -12.78 -5.44 9.95
C GLU A 246 -12.98 -6.02 8.56
N ILE A 247 -12.72 -5.24 7.50
CA ILE A 247 -12.77 -5.74 6.12
C ILE A 247 -11.82 -6.93 5.95
N GLY A 248 -10.71 -6.96 6.70
CA GLY A 248 -9.77 -8.07 6.73
C GLY A 248 -8.79 -8.02 5.58
N VAL A 249 -8.36 -6.82 5.17
CA VAL A 249 -7.27 -6.67 4.19
C VAL A 249 -5.94 -7.11 4.80
N ASP A 250 -4.98 -7.48 3.96
CA ASP A 250 -3.71 -8.04 4.44
C ASP A 250 -2.77 -6.97 5.02
N SER A 251 -2.84 -5.74 4.50
CA SER A 251 -2.17 -4.58 5.06
C SER A 251 -2.88 -3.27 4.67
N ALA A 252 -2.67 -2.22 5.45
CA ALA A 252 -3.17 -0.87 5.17
C ALA A 252 -1.98 0.08 5.07
N THR A 253 -1.81 0.75 3.92
CA THR A 253 -0.78 1.77 3.76
C THR A 253 -1.35 3.16 3.96
N ILE A 254 -0.86 3.83 5.00
CA ILE A 254 -1.53 4.97 5.62
C ILE A 254 -0.65 6.21 5.48
N SER A 255 -1.23 7.32 5.03
CA SER A 255 -0.53 8.59 4.92
C SER A 255 -0.09 9.10 6.29
N LYS A 256 0.89 10.01 6.28
CA LYS A 256 1.37 10.68 7.49
C LYS A 256 0.20 11.33 8.26
N GLU A 257 -0.68 12.03 7.56
CA GLU A 257 -1.78 12.79 8.14
C GLU A 257 -2.79 11.88 8.87
N VAL A 258 -3.13 10.75 8.25
CA VAL A 258 -4.07 9.77 8.85
C VAL A 258 -3.40 9.00 9.99
N LEU A 259 -2.09 8.70 9.91
CA LEU A 259 -1.34 8.13 11.03
C LEU A 259 -1.33 9.07 12.24
N GLU A 260 -1.11 10.37 12.02
CA GLU A 260 -1.18 11.38 13.09
C GLU A 260 -2.58 11.51 13.70
N GLU A 261 -3.64 11.31 12.91
CA GLU A 261 -5.02 11.27 13.41
C GLU A 261 -5.24 10.03 14.28
N LEU A 262 -4.86 8.84 13.79
CA LEU A 262 -4.97 7.56 14.52
C LEU A 262 -4.23 7.58 15.87
N LEU A 263 -3.07 8.26 15.94
CA LEU A 263 -2.30 8.43 17.17
C LEU A 263 -3.02 9.27 18.23
N LYS A 264 -3.82 10.25 17.81
CA LYS A 264 -4.52 11.18 18.72
C LYS A 264 -5.82 10.57 19.27
N LEU A 265 -6.34 9.52 18.64
CA LEU A 265 -7.60 8.90 19.00
C LEU A 265 -7.38 7.75 19.99
N PRO A 266 -7.83 7.85 21.26
CA PRO A 266 -7.79 6.72 22.19
C PRO A 266 -8.83 5.67 21.80
N TYR A 267 -8.44 4.39 21.84
CA TYR A 267 -9.33 3.26 21.59
C TYR A 267 -10.01 2.81 22.88
N ASN A 268 -11.33 2.98 22.95
CA ASN A 268 -12.18 2.66 24.10
C ASN A 268 -13.09 1.43 23.86
N GLY A 269 -12.87 0.68 22.78
CA GLY A 269 -13.65 -0.52 22.44
C GLY A 269 -15.02 -0.26 21.80
N THR A 270 -15.41 0.99 21.53
CA THR A 270 -16.76 1.30 20.99
C THR A 270 -16.79 1.54 19.49
N TRP A 271 -15.64 1.65 18.83
CA TRP A 271 -15.55 1.92 17.40
C TRP A 271 -15.22 0.61 16.66
N GLN A 272 -16.25 0.07 15.99
CA GLN A 272 -16.44 -1.26 15.37
C GLN A 272 -17.33 -2.23 16.17
N PRO A 273 -18.34 -2.87 15.55
CA PRO A 273 -19.06 -3.99 16.15
C PRO A 273 -18.08 -5.15 16.38
N ASP A 274 -17.87 -5.53 17.64
CA ASP A 274 -16.96 -6.60 18.04
C ASP A 274 -17.55 -8.00 17.75
N GLU A 275 -17.87 -8.28 16.49
CA GLU A 275 -18.49 -9.54 16.04
C GLU A 275 -17.44 -10.57 15.55
N GLY A 276 -16.35 -10.72 16.30
CA GLY A 276 -15.31 -11.71 16.02
C GLY A 276 -14.34 -11.23 14.93
N GLY A 277 -13.21 -10.68 15.37
CA GLY A 277 -12.21 -10.08 14.49
C GLY A 277 -11.60 -11.07 13.48
N VAL A 278 -11.31 -10.56 12.28
CA VAL A 278 -10.43 -11.24 11.33
C VAL A 278 -9.05 -11.34 11.98
N PRO A 279 -8.45 -12.55 12.09
CA PRO A 279 -7.12 -12.69 12.65
C PRO A 279 -6.08 -11.88 11.87
N LYS A 280 -5.16 -11.23 12.58
CA LYS A 280 -4.07 -10.49 11.96
C LYS A 280 -3.29 -11.36 10.97
N PRO A 281 -3.08 -10.88 9.73
CA PRO A 281 -2.25 -11.55 8.73
C PRO A 281 -0.86 -11.93 9.26
N GLN A 282 -0.42 -13.18 9.00
CA GLN A 282 0.86 -13.72 9.48
C GLN A 282 1.81 -14.01 8.32
N TYR A 283 2.91 -13.27 8.24
CA TYR A 283 3.91 -13.38 7.16
C TYR A 283 5.17 -14.13 7.59
N PRO A 284 5.89 -14.80 6.66
CA PRO A 284 5.58 -14.99 5.24
C PRO A 284 4.60 -16.17 5.02
N GLY A 285 3.88 -16.14 3.89
CA GLY A 285 3.04 -17.27 3.47
C GLY A 285 1.55 -17.15 3.79
N HIS A 286 1.13 -16.03 4.40
CA HIS A 286 -0.29 -15.69 4.51
C HIS A 286 -0.97 -15.82 3.14
N GLN A 287 -2.12 -16.47 3.16
CA GLN A 287 -3.14 -16.37 2.13
C GLN A 287 -4.41 -16.11 2.91
N ASN A 288 -5.12 -15.03 2.59
CA ASN A 288 -6.35 -14.76 3.29
C ASN A 288 -7.32 -15.91 3.02
N THR A 289 -7.57 -16.75 4.04
CA THR A 289 -8.53 -17.87 4.00
C THR A 289 -9.71 -17.60 4.93
N VAL A 290 -9.73 -16.45 5.60
CA VAL A 290 -10.74 -16.09 6.60
C VAL A 290 -12.01 -15.67 5.89
N ALA A 291 -13.17 -16.09 6.40
CA ALA A 291 -14.44 -15.69 5.83
C ALA A 291 -14.73 -14.21 6.08
N THR A 292 -15.34 -13.54 5.11
CA THR A 292 -15.88 -12.18 5.28
C THR A 292 -16.79 -12.13 6.52
N PRO A 293 -16.64 -11.14 7.41
CA PRO A 293 -17.52 -10.96 8.57
C PRO A 293 -18.99 -10.96 8.17
N LYS A 294 -19.86 -11.57 8.98
CA LYS A 294 -21.28 -11.78 8.66
C LYS A 294 -21.98 -10.50 8.20
N ARG A 295 -21.79 -9.39 8.92
CA ARG A 295 -22.42 -8.11 8.58
C ARG A 295 -21.94 -7.52 7.25
N LEU A 296 -20.74 -7.88 6.78
CA LEU A 296 -20.15 -7.40 5.53
C LEU A 296 -20.43 -8.33 4.33
N GLN A 297 -20.99 -9.53 4.53
CA GLN A 297 -21.23 -10.49 3.45
C GLN A 297 -22.18 -9.97 2.36
N HIS A 298 -23.14 -9.12 2.72
CA HIS A 298 -24.05 -8.52 1.75
C HIS A 298 -23.31 -7.69 0.68
N LEU A 299 -22.14 -7.12 1.01
CA LEU A 299 -21.32 -6.32 0.10
C LEU A 299 -20.84 -7.10 -1.12
N ALA A 300 -20.65 -8.42 -0.99
CA ALA A 300 -20.22 -9.28 -2.10
C ALA A 300 -21.24 -9.26 -3.26
N SER A 301 -22.52 -9.07 -2.94
CA SER A 301 -23.62 -9.07 -3.91
C SER A 301 -23.91 -7.71 -4.55
N ILE A 302 -23.25 -6.63 -4.10
CA ILE A 302 -23.49 -5.29 -4.65
C ILE A 302 -22.92 -5.19 -6.06
N ASP A 303 -23.77 -4.86 -7.03
CA ASP A 303 -23.37 -4.63 -8.41
C ASP A 303 -22.47 -3.38 -8.50
N PRO A 304 -21.27 -3.46 -9.15
CA PRO A 304 -20.40 -2.29 -9.35
C PRO A 304 -21.04 -1.11 -10.08
N LEU A 305 -22.09 -1.37 -10.86
CA LEU A 305 -22.70 -0.43 -11.79
C LEU A 305 -24.05 0.10 -11.28
N VAL A 306 -24.59 -0.46 -10.19
CA VAL A 306 -25.79 0.08 -9.57
C VAL A 306 -25.36 1.27 -8.71
N ALA A 307 -25.79 2.46 -9.11
CA ALA A 307 -25.60 3.67 -8.31
C ALA A 307 -26.25 3.46 -6.94
N SER A 308 -25.44 3.52 -5.90
CA SER A 308 -25.88 3.67 -4.50
C SER A 308 -26.27 5.10 -4.21
#